data_AF-A0A7V4TIX0-F1
#
_entry.id   AF-A0A7V4TIX0-F1
#
_cell.length_a   1.000
_cell.length_b   1.000
_cell.length_c   1.000
_cell.angle_alpha   90.00
_cell.angle_beta   90.00
_cell.angle_gamma   90.00
#
_symmetry.space_group_name_H-M   'P 1'
#
loop_
_entity.id
_entity.type
_entity.pdbx_description
1 polymer ?
#
loop_
_entity_poly.entity_id
_entity_poly.type
_entity_poly.pdbx_seq_one_letter_code
_entity_poly.pdbx_strand_id
1 'polypeptide(L)'
;MRTGKVVLLMLFGLLLVFSGCQTAKLLPEITIVSIKTPIERSDQSILEFVTVRIVNPSNESYRAYLKWTELDTQGNTVWDGFAEREFYLYPGYDREFSLNGVFPPEEYRPGMYTLVLRLVSAGSDGTIGTPDDVTLSEDRADFELR
;
A
#
# COMPACT_ATOMS: atom_id res chain seq x y z
N MET A 1 28.27 33.53 60.43
CA MET A 1 28.69 34.12 59.15
C MET A 1 30.19 33.94 58.97
N ARG A 2 30.61 33.00 58.12
CA ARG A 2 31.92 33.01 57.46
C ARG A 2 31.86 32.08 56.23
N THR A 3 31.95 32.75 55.09
CA THR A 3 32.32 32.33 53.73
C THR A 3 33.10 31.02 53.56
N GLY A 4 32.71 30.25 52.54
CA GLY A 4 33.56 29.30 51.80
C GLY A 4 32.97 29.06 50.40
N LYS A 5 33.73 29.42 49.36
CA LYS A 5 33.36 29.47 47.94
C LYS A 5 33.78 28.19 47.20
N VAL A 6 32.96 27.78 46.22
CA VAL A 6 33.30 27.12 44.93
C VAL A 6 33.79 25.65 45.06
N VAL A 7 33.27 24.66 44.32
CA VAL A 7 33.61 24.33 42.92
C VAL A 7 32.45 23.62 42.21
N LEU A 8 32.12 24.15 41.03
CA LEU A 8 31.28 23.55 39.99
C LEU A 8 32.07 22.44 39.29
N LEU A 9 31.55 21.22 39.26
CA LEU A 9 32.07 20.12 38.43
C LEU A 9 31.00 19.72 37.42
N MET A 10 31.15 20.23 36.19
CA MET A 10 30.45 19.73 35.02
C MET A 10 30.94 18.31 34.73
N LEU A 11 30.02 17.36 34.58
CA LEU A 11 30.29 16.11 33.86
C LEU A 11 29.45 16.10 32.58
N PHE A 12 30.14 16.37 31.47
CA PHE A 12 29.65 16.13 30.12
C PHE A 12 29.56 14.60 29.90
N GLY A 13 28.33 14.07 29.93
CA GLY A 13 28.06 12.72 29.47
C GLY A 13 28.07 12.68 27.95
N LEU A 14 29.20 12.28 27.37
CA LEU A 14 29.37 11.99 25.96
C LEU A 14 28.51 10.76 25.59
N LEU A 15 27.28 10.97 25.16
CA LEU A 15 26.46 9.93 24.53
C LEU A 15 27.02 9.67 23.12
N LEU A 16 27.77 8.58 22.98
CA LEU A 16 28.14 7.98 21.71
C LEU A 16 26.84 7.56 20.99
N VAL A 17 26.32 8.43 20.12
CA VAL A 17 25.29 8.04 19.15
C VAL A 17 26.01 7.24 18.07
N PHE A 18 25.96 5.90 18.19
CA PHE A 18 26.21 5.02 17.05
C PHE A 18 25.04 5.19 16.08
N SER A 19 25.13 6.21 15.22
CA SER A 19 24.29 6.32 14.03
C SER A 19 24.72 5.23 13.05
N GLY A 20 24.31 3.99 13.31
CA GLY A 20 24.26 2.97 12.28
C GLY A 20 23.37 3.52 11.17
N CYS A 21 23.95 3.83 10.02
CA CYS A 21 23.19 4.15 8.83
C CYS A 21 22.44 2.88 8.42
N GLN A 22 21.26 2.65 8.98
CA GLN A 22 20.34 1.67 8.45
C GLN A 22 19.77 2.29 7.18
N THR A 23 20.36 1.94 6.04
CA THR A 23 19.73 2.21 4.75
C THR A 23 18.35 1.58 4.81
N ALA A 24 17.29 2.39 4.81
CA ALA A 24 15.93 1.87 4.81
C ALA A 24 15.80 0.91 3.63
N LYS A 25 15.34 -0.31 3.92
CA LYS A 25 15.09 -1.31 2.87
C LYS A 25 14.02 -0.74 1.94
N LEU A 26 14.38 -0.55 0.68
CA LEU A 26 13.41 -0.18 -0.35
C LEU A 26 12.48 -1.38 -0.58
N LEU A 27 11.18 -1.13 -0.58
CA LEU A 27 10.14 -2.12 -0.84
C LEU A 27 9.56 -1.91 -2.24
N PRO A 28 8.90 -2.92 -2.83
CA PRO A 28 8.09 -2.70 -4.02
C PRO A 28 7.00 -1.67 -3.74
N GLU A 29 6.67 -0.89 -4.76
CA GLU A 29 5.68 0.17 -4.72
C GLU A 29 4.61 -0.12 -5.77
N ILE A 30 3.35 0.18 -5.42
CA ILE A 30 2.23 0.27 -6.34
C ILE A 30 1.75 1.71 -6.39
N THR A 31 1.39 2.16 -7.57
CA THR A 31 0.81 3.49 -7.78
C THR A 31 -0.39 3.36 -8.71
N ILE A 32 -1.51 3.97 -8.33
CA ILE A 32 -2.64 4.20 -9.22
C ILE A 32 -2.28 5.39 -10.11
N VAL A 33 -2.02 5.11 -11.38
CA VAL A 33 -1.66 6.12 -12.37
C VAL A 33 -2.89 6.91 -12.82
N SER A 34 -4.02 6.20 -12.99
CA SER A 34 -5.30 6.81 -13.35
C SER A 34 -6.46 5.89 -12.96
N ILE A 35 -7.62 6.50 -12.75
CA ILE A 35 -8.88 5.80 -12.49
C ILE A 35 -10.00 6.45 -13.30
N LYS A 36 -10.89 5.65 -13.89
CA LYS A 36 -12.08 6.15 -14.57
C LYS A 36 -13.08 6.64 -13.52
N THR A 37 -13.57 7.86 -13.70
CA THR A 37 -14.60 8.46 -12.85
C THR A 37 -15.19 9.67 -13.59
N PRO A 38 -16.51 9.88 -13.59
CA PRO A 38 -17.57 9.02 -13.05
C PRO A 38 -17.80 7.77 -13.93
N ILE A 39 -18.42 6.73 -13.36
CA ILE A 39 -18.79 5.49 -14.08
C ILE A 39 -20.25 5.12 -13.82
N GLU A 40 -20.96 4.68 -14.86
CA GLU A 40 -22.29 4.10 -14.73
C GLU A 40 -22.20 2.67 -14.17
N ARG A 41 -22.99 2.38 -13.13
CA ARG A 41 -23.12 1.01 -12.61
C ARG A 41 -23.72 0.09 -13.66
N SER A 42 -23.15 -1.10 -13.79
CA SER A 42 -23.51 -2.08 -14.80
C SER A 42 -22.96 -3.46 -14.43
N ASP A 43 -23.66 -4.50 -14.85
CA ASP A 43 -23.17 -5.89 -14.78
C ASP A 43 -22.10 -6.19 -15.84
N GLN A 44 -21.80 -5.22 -16.72
CA GLN A 44 -20.77 -5.34 -17.74
C GLN A 44 -19.41 -4.87 -17.21
N SER A 45 -18.36 -5.55 -17.70
CA SER A 45 -16.99 -5.15 -17.39
C SER A 45 -16.65 -3.79 -18.00
N ILE A 46 -16.20 -2.88 -17.15
CA ILE A 46 -15.58 -1.62 -17.53
C ILE A 46 -14.11 -1.91 -17.77
N LEU A 47 -13.75 -1.95 -19.06
CA LEU A 47 -12.37 -2.17 -19.48
C LEU A 47 -11.49 -1.01 -19.01
N GLU A 48 -10.27 -1.30 -18.59
CA GLU A 48 -9.28 -0.28 -18.16
C GLU A 48 -9.86 0.69 -17.14
N PHE A 49 -10.57 0.16 -16.14
CA PHE A 49 -11.14 0.93 -15.05
C PHE A 49 -10.06 1.71 -14.29
N VAL A 50 -8.94 1.05 -13.98
CA VAL A 50 -7.81 1.65 -13.28
C VAL A 50 -6.52 1.23 -13.97
N THR A 51 -5.60 2.18 -14.15
CA THR A 51 -4.23 1.92 -14.59
C THR A 51 -3.30 2.01 -13.40
N VAL A 52 -2.45 1.01 -13.24
CA VAL A 52 -1.52 0.88 -12.12
C VAL A 52 -0.10 0.69 -12.61
N ARG A 53 0.86 1.19 -11.84
CA ARG A 53 2.28 0.93 -12.03
C ARG A 53 2.83 0.23 -10.80
N ILE A 54 3.57 -0.85 -11.00
CA ILE A 54 4.31 -1.54 -9.95
C ILE A 54 5.80 -1.40 -10.23
N VAL A 55 6.56 -0.97 -9.23
CA VAL A 55 8.01 -0.81 -9.29
C VAL A 55 8.66 -1.58 -8.14
N ASN A 56 9.77 -2.28 -8.39
CA ASN A 56 10.65 -2.80 -7.36
C ASN A 56 12.01 -2.08 -7.42
N PRO A 57 12.20 -1.01 -6.62
CA PRO A 57 13.44 -0.25 -6.59
C PRO A 57 14.55 -0.93 -5.75
N SER A 58 14.26 -2.06 -5.11
CA SER A 58 15.21 -2.76 -4.26
C SER A 58 16.17 -3.66 -5.05
N ASN A 59 17.18 -4.19 -4.36
CA ASN A 59 18.08 -5.23 -4.86
C ASN A 59 17.61 -6.67 -4.52
N GLU A 60 16.42 -6.83 -3.94
CA GLU A 60 15.82 -8.12 -3.60
C GLU A 60 14.65 -8.45 -4.53
N SER A 61 14.32 -9.74 -4.65
CA SER A 61 13.12 -10.20 -5.34
C SER A 61 11.98 -10.44 -4.36
N TYR A 62 10.75 -10.13 -4.77
CA TYR A 62 9.53 -10.40 -3.99
C TYR A 62 8.55 -11.26 -4.77
N ARG A 63 7.81 -12.10 -4.05
CA ARG A 63 6.56 -12.71 -4.52
C ARG A 63 5.42 -11.93 -3.88
N ALA A 64 4.58 -11.31 -4.69
CA ALA A 64 3.50 -10.46 -4.21
C ALA A 64 2.21 -10.73 -4.98
N TYR A 65 1.09 -10.53 -4.33
CA TYR A 65 -0.24 -10.56 -4.91
C TYR A 65 -0.82 -9.17 -4.89
N LEU A 66 -1.61 -8.85 -5.91
CA LEU A 66 -2.43 -7.65 -5.90
C LEU A 66 -3.70 -7.95 -5.10
N LYS A 67 -3.95 -7.18 -4.04
CA LYS A 67 -5.23 -7.14 -3.33
C LYS A 67 -5.96 -5.85 -3.67
N TRP A 68 -7.25 -5.93 -3.95
CA TRP A 68 -8.13 -4.77 -4.04
C TRP A 68 -9.11 -4.77 -2.88
N THR A 69 -9.51 -3.57 -2.46
CA THR A 69 -10.58 -3.34 -1.51
C THR A 69 -11.31 -2.07 -1.92
N GLU A 70 -12.61 -2.16 -2.05
CA GLU A 70 -13.47 -1.02 -2.34
C GLU A 70 -14.21 -0.63 -1.07
N LEU A 71 -14.17 0.67 -0.77
CA LEU A 71 -14.74 1.23 0.44
C LEU A 71 -15.87 2.20 0.09
N ASP A 72 -16.94 2.17 0.90
CA ASP A 72 -17.94 3.23 0.88
C ASP A 72 -17.42 4.54 1.55
N THR A 73 -18.21 5.60 1.50
CA THR A 73 -17.88 6.90 2.14
C THR A 73 -17.70 6.86 3.66
N GLN A 74 -18.11 5.78 4.33
CA GLN A 74 -17.91 5.58 5.76
C GLN A 74 -16.63 4.78 6.04
N GLY A 75 -15.95 4.30 5.00
CA GLY A 75 -14.77 3.46 5.09
C GLY A 75 -15.09 1.98 5.31
N ASN A 76 -16.34 1.55 5.13
CA ASN A 76 -16.70 0.14 5.20
C ASN A 76 -16.31 -0.56 3.90
N THR A 77 -15.76 -1.78 4.01
CA THR A 77 -15.54 -2.65 2.85
C THR A 77 -16.86 -3.05 2.22
N VAL A 78 -17.03 -2.76 0.94
CA VAL A 78 -18.15 -3.23 0.13
C VAL A 78 -17.76 -4.42 -0.76
N TRP A 79 -16.50 -4.45 -1.19
CA TRP A 79 -15.93 -5.52 -2.01
C TRP A 79 -14.44 -5.64 -1.75
N ASP A 80 -13.91 -6.87 -1.74
CA ASP A 80 -12.48 -7.10 -1.71
C ASP A 80 -12.11 -8.41 -2.41
N GLY A 81 -10.82 -8.56 -2.72
CA GLY A 81 -10.34 -9.76 -3.37
C GLY A 81 -8.86 -9.71 -3.69
N PHE A 82 -8.36 -10.81 -4.24
CA PHE A 82 -6.98 -10.99 -4.64
C PHE A 82 -6.89 -11.41 -6.10
N ALA A 83 -5.84 -10.95 -6.77
CA ALA A 83 -5.51 -11.46 -8.09
C ALA A 83 -5.12 -12.94 -7.98
N GLU A 84 -5.61 -13.76 -8.91
CA GLU A 84 -5.32 -15.20 -8.93
C GLU A 84 -3.84 -15.53 -9.13
N ARG A 85 -3.08 -14.59 -9.71
CA ARG A 85 -1.67 -14.77 -10.07
C ARG A 85 -0.78 -13.89 -9.22
N GLU A 86 0.30 -14.49 -8.74
CA GLU A 86 1.40 -13.76 -8.12
C GLU A 86 2.19 -12.96 -9.16
N PHE A 87 2.80 -11.88 -8.70
CA PHE A 87 3.85 -11.13 -9.35
C PHE A 87 5.20 -11.57 -8.77
N TYR A 88 6.12 -11.95 -9.65
CA TYR A 88 7.53 -12.09 -9.30
C TYR A 88 8.26 -10.77 -9.59
N LEU A 89 8.42 -9.96 -8.55
CA LEU A 89 8.99 -8.61 -8.61
C LEU A 89 10.50 -8.70 -8.43
N TYR A 90 11.24 -8.92 -9.52
CA TYR A 90 12.71 -8.94 -9.51
C TYR A 90 13.30 -7.52 -9.35
N PRO A 91 14.59 -7.37 -8.99
CA PRO A 91 15.25 -6.07 -8.89
C PRO A 91 15.12 -5.25 -10.18
N GLY A 92 14.61 -4.02 -10.08
CA GLY A 92 14.35 -3.16 -11.23
C GLY A 92 13.08 -3.50 -12.01
N TYR A 93 12.20 -4.35 -11.47
CA TYR A 93 10.86 -4.55 -12.03
C TYR A 93 10.16 -3.20 -12.14
N ASP A 94 9.59 -2.92 -13.30
CA ASP A 94 8.80 -1.72 -13.57
C ASP A 94 7.78 -2.06 -14.65
N ARG A 95 6.50 -2.02 -14.29
CA ARG A 95 5.42 -2.32 -15.23
C ARG A 95 4.19 -1.50 -14.93
N GLU A 96 3.62 -0.95 -15.99
CA GLU A 96 2.29 -0.36 -16.01
C GLU A 96 1.30 -1.30 -16.71
N PHE A 97 0.09 -1.45 -16.16
CA PHE A 97 -0.99 -2.24 -16.75
C PHE A 97 -2.35 -1.78 -16.22
N SER A 98 -3.42 -2.16 -16.90
CA SER A 98 -4.78 -1.79 -16.53
C SER A 98 -5.55 -2.98 -15.96
N LEU A 99 -6.44 -2.68 -15.03
CA LEU A 99 -7.42 -3.60 -14.46
C LEU A 99 -8.82 -3.20 -14.91
N ASN A 100 -9.70 -4.19 -15.03
CA ASN A 100 -11.10 -3.96 -15.32
C ASN A 100 -11.91 -3.89 -14.02
N GLY A 101 -13.07 -3.25 -14.06
CA GLY A 101 -14.02 -3.21 -12.94
C GLY A 101 -15.39 -3.72 -13.36
N VAL A 102 -16.22 -4.14 -12.40
CA VAL A 102 -17.64 -4.45 -12.60
C VAL A 102 -18.38 -3.88 -11.38
N PHE A 103 -19.47 -3.15 -11.60
CA PHE A 103 -20.21 -2.50 -10.52
C PHE A 103 -21.71 -2.79 -10.66
N PRO A 104 -22.18 -4.01 -10.31
CA PRO A 104 -23.58 -4.40 -10.44
C PRO A 104 -24.48 -3.44 -9.64
N PRO A 105 -25.56 -2.89 -10.23
CA PRO A 105 -26.47 -1.98 -9.52
C PRO A 105 -27.16 -2.58 -8.29
N GLU A 106 -27.18 -3.91 -8.17
CA GLU A 106 -27.73 -4.64 -7.02
C GLU A 106 -26.76 -4.71 -5.82
N GLU A 107 -25.45 -4.61 -6.08
CA GLU A 107 -24.40 -4.61 -5.06
C GLU A 107 -23.95 -3.19 -4.70
N TYR A 108 -24.00 -2.27 -5.67
CA TYR A 108 -23.52 -0.89 -5.52
C TYR A 108 -24.64 0.14 -5.58
N ARG A 109 -24.53 1.18 -4.75
CA ARG A 109 -25.40 2.37 -4.79
C ARG A 109 -24.69 3.49 -5.57
N PRO A 110 -25.42 4.47 -6.14
CA PRO A 110 -24.77 5.68 -6.63
C PRO A 110 -24.05 6.40 -5.48
N GLY A 111 -22.88 6.96 -5.77
CA GLY A 111 -22.10 7.72 -4.79
C GLY A 111 -20.60 7.61 -4.97
N MET A 112 -19.87 8.14 -4.00
CA MET A 112 -18.42 8.09 -3.94
C MET A 112 -17.94 6.80 -3.28
N TYR A 113 -16.89 6.22 -3.85
CA TYR A 113 -16.19 5.04 -3.36
C TYR A 113 -14.68 5.28 -3.40
N THR A 114 -13.93 4.55 -2.57
CA THR A 114 -12.47 4.54 -2.60
C THR A 114 -11.98 3.15 -3.00
N LEU A 115 -11.24 3.05 -4.10
CA LEU A 115 -10.47 1.87 -4.44
C LEU A 115 -9.14 1.91 -3.68
N VAL A 116 -8.83 0.84 -2.98
CA VAL A 116 -7.56 0.61 -2.30
C VAL A 116 -6.87 -0.57 -2.95
N LEU A 117 -5.67 -0.35 -3.48
CA LEU A 117 -4.83 -1.40 -4.06
C LEU A 117 -3.61 -1.64 -3.19
N ARG A 118 -3.32 -2.90 -2.89
CA ARG A 118 -2.19 -3.32 -2.08
C ARG A 118 -1.35 -4.36 -2.80
N LEU A 119 -0.04 -4.27 -2.65
CA LEU A 119 0.85 -5.41 -2.88
C LEU A 119 1.04 -6.13 -1.56
N VAL A 120 0.74 -7.42 -1.57
CA VAL A 120 0.76 -8.26 -0.37
C VAL A 120 1.64 -9.47 -0.63
N SER A 121 2.59 -9.76 0.26
CA SER A 121 3.29 -11.05 0.26
C SER A 121 2.69 -11.96 1.33
N ALA A 122 2.66 -13.27 1.06
CA ALA A 122 2.29 -14.24 2.06
C ALA A 122 3.20 -14.13 3.30
N GLY A 123 2.61 -14.40 4.46
CA GLY A 123 3.30 -14.36 5.74
C GLY A 123 4.25 -15.54 5.97
N SER A 124 4.46 -15.81 7.25
CA SER A 124 5.27 -16.94 7.73
C SER A 124 4.67 -18.30 7.36
N ASP A 125 3.35 -18.39 7.21
CA ASP A 125 2.66 -19.62 6.83
C ASP A 125 2.71 -19.91 5.31
N GLY A 126 3.21 -18.96 4.51
CA GLY A 126 3.35 -19.07 3.07
C GLY A 126 2.02 -19.09 2.29
N THR A 127 0.89 -18.83 2.95
CA THR A 127 -0.45 -18.82 2.34
C THR A 127 -0.91 -17.37 2.19
N ILE A 128 -1.46 -17.01 1.03
CA ILE A 128 -2.03 -15.67 0.82
C ILE A 128 -3.48 -15.61 1.33
N GLY A 129 -3.89 -14.45 1.85
CA GLY A 129 -5.23 -14.23 2.40
C GLY A 129 -5.37 -14.62 3.87
N THR A 130 -4.24 -14.87 4.55
CA THR A 130 -4.20 -15.22 5.98
C THR A 130 -3.81 -13.99 6.82
N PRO A 131 -4.08 -14.00 8.14
CA PRO A 131 -3.82 -12.84 8.99
C PRO A 131 -2.36 -12.40 9.10
N ASP A 132 -1.39 -13.24 8.73
CA ASP A 132 0.04 -12.92 8.75
C ASP A 132 0.58 -12.40 7.41
N ASP A 133 -0.30 -12.18 6.43
CA ASP A 133 -0.01 -11.45 5.19
C ASP A 133 0.68 -10.11 5.47
N VAL A 134 1.73 -9.81 4.69
CA VAL A 134 2.52 -8.58 4.83
C VAL A 134 2.17 -7.64 3.68
N THR A 135 1.69 -6.44 4.01
CA THR A 135 1.52 -5.37 3.02
C THR A 135 2.86 -4.75 2.71
N LEU A 136 3.28 -4.84 1.44
CA LEU A 136 4.51 -4.24 0.93
C LEU A 136 4.30 -2.77 0.56
N SER A 137 3.16 -2.46 -0.07
CA SER A 137 2.77 -1.12 -0.46
C SER A 137 1.26 -1.00 -0.63
N GLU A 138 0.74 0.21 -0.52
CA GLU A 138 -0.67 0.55 -0.71
C GLU A 138 -0.78 1.86 -1.49
N ASP A 139 -1.74 1.94 -2.39
CA ASP A 139 -2.21 3.21 -2.96
C ASP A 139 -3.75 3.23 -3.07
N ARG A 140 -4.32 4.43 -3.14
CA ARG A 140 -5.76 4.65 -3.03
C ARG A 140 -6.23 5.72 -4.01
N ALA A 141 -7.41 5.52 -4.59
CA ALA A 141 -8.05 6.52 -5.45
C ALA A 141 -9.57 6.49 -5.29
N ASP A 142 -10.18 7.67 -5.30
CA ASP A 142 -11.63 7.81 -5.23
C ASP A 142 -12.27 7.78 -6.63
N PHE A 143 -13.47 7.22 -6.73
CA PHE A 143 -14.28 7.20 -7.95
C PHE A 143 -15.77 7.39 -7.63
N GLU A 144 -16.50 7.94 -8.60
CA GLU A 144 -17.95 8.17 -8.52
C GLU A 144 -18.69 7.09 -9.32
N LEU A 145 -19.67 6.45 -8.70
CA LEU A 145 -20.64 5.57 -9.34
C LEU A 145 -21.98 6.28 -9.54
N ARG A 146 -22.57 6.11 -10.73
CA ARG A 146 -23.90 6.62 -11.12
C ARG A 146 -24.90 5.48 -11.28
#